data_AF-A0A7Y3KBH8-F1
#
_entry.id   AF-A0A7Y3KBH8-F1
#
_cell.length_a   1.000
_cell.length_b   1.000
_cell.length_c   1.000
_cell.angle_alpha   90.00
_cell.angle_beta   90.00
_cell.angle_gamma   90.00
#
_symmetry.space_group_name_H-M   'P 1'
#
loop_
_entity.id
_entity.type
_entity.pdbx_description
1 polymer ?
#
loop_
_entity_poly.entity_id
_entity_poly.type
_entity_poly.pdbx_seq_one_letter_code
_entity_poly.pdbx_strand_id
1 'polypeptide(L)' 'MAEREAQFLEGLEDVVALSSEICFIDGDEGRLVYRGYDIHDLVSGGCTFEEVIYLLWHGELPNREQL' A
#
# COMPACT_ATOMS: atom_id res chain seq x y z
N MET A 1 10.21 -38.24 4.03
CA MET A 1 10.29 -36.79 4.29
C MET A 1 10.89 -36.18 3.03
N ALA A 2 10.08 -35.68 2.11
CA ALA A 2 10.58 -35.12 0.86
C ALA A 2 11.16 -33.72 1.13
N GLU A 3 12.45 -33.55 0.90
CA GLU A 3 13.09 -32.23 0.85
C GLU A 3 12.44 -31.45 -0.29
N ARG A 4 11.80 -30.34 0.06
CA ARG A 4 11.21 -29.42 -0.91
C ARG A 4 12.36 -28.54 -1.39
N GLU A 5 12.92 -28.87 -2.56
CA GLU A 5 13.92 -28.04 -3.22
C GLU A 5 13.37 -26.62 -3.36
N ALA A 6 14.09 -25.64 -2.81
CA ALA A 6 13.78 -24.24 -3.06
C ALA A 6 14.05 -23.96 -4.53
N GLN A 7 12.99 -23.90 -5.34
CA GLN A 7 13.09 -23.44 -6.72
C GLN A 7 13.65 -22.02 -6.72
N PHE A 8 14.80 -21.84 -7.37
CA PHE A 8 15.39 -20.53 -7.58
C PHE A 8 14.55 -19.79 -8.64
N LEU A 9 13.75 -18.83 -8.21
CA LEU A 9 12.94 -17.97 -9.06
C LEU A 9 13.72 -16.68 -9.35
N GLU A 10 14.13 -16.50 -10.60
CA GLU A 10 14.77 -15.27 -11.06
C GLU A 10 13.75 -14.11 -10.98
N GLY A 11 14.10 -13.01 -10.30
CA GLY A 11 13.24 -11.82 -10.19
C GLY A 11 12.30 -11.77 -8.98
N LEU A 12 12.24 -12.82 -8.15
CA LEU A 12 11.39 -12.88 -6.93
C LEU A 12 9.89 -12.66 -7.20
N GLU A 13 9.43 -12.95 -8.41
CA GLU A 13 8.01 -12.91 -8.75
C GLU A 13 7.24 -13.84 -7.81
N ASP A 14 6.12 -13.34 -7.28
CA ASP A 14 5.25 -14.00 -6.29
C ASP A 14 5.91 -14.41 -4.96
N VAL A 15 7.13 -13.95 -4.67
CA VAL A 15 7.78 -14.19 -3.37
C VAL A 15 7.37 -13.12 -2.37
N VAL A 16 6.63 -13.53 -1.33
CA VAL A 16 6.25 -12.64 -0.22
C VAL A 16 7.49 -12.30 0.62
N ALA A 17 7.99 -11.06 0.51
CA ALA A 17 9.13 -10.58 1.29
C ALA A 17 8.74 -10.12 2.70
N LEU A 18 7.62 -9.40 2.83
CA LEU A 18 7.13 -8.82 4.08
C LEU A 18 5.64 -8.48 4.00
N SER A 19 4.98 -8.39 5.16
CA SER A 19 3.65 -7.80 5.29
C SER A 19 3.77 -6.29 5.51
N SER A 20 2.91 -5.51 4.86
CA SER A 20 2.85 -4.05 5.01
C SER A 20 1.40 -3.58 5.23
N GLU A 21 1.24 -2.53 6.02
CA GLU A 21 -0.05 -1.86 6.25
C GLU A 21 -0.18 -0.57 5.42
N ILE A 22 0.81 -0.24 4.58
CA ILE A 22 0.89 1.05 3.88
C ILE A 22 -0.10 1.10 2.72
N CYS A 23 -0.10 0.10 1.85
CA CYS A 23 -0.94 0.05 0.68
C CYS A 23 -1.47 -1.35 0.40
N PHE A 24 -2.63 -1.41 -0.24
CA PHE A 24 -3.21 -2.61 -0.79
C PHE A 24 -3.59 -2.35 -2.24
N ILE A 25 -3.23 -3.30 -3.11
CA ILE A 25 -3.47 -3.23 -4.55
C ILE A 25 -4.29 -4.45 -4.92
N ASP A 26 -5.48 -4.23 -5.45
CA ASP A 26 -6.30 -5.26 -6.08
C ASP A 26 -6.20 -5.08 -7.60
N GLY A 27 -5.44 -5.96 -8.25
CA GLY A 27 -5.25 -5.90 -9.70
C GLY A 27 -6.48 -6.33 -10.49
N ASP A 28 -7.35 -7.16 -9.91
CA ASP A 28 -8.55 -7.67 -10.58
C ASP A 28 -9.66 -6.62 -10.60
N GLU A 29 -9.84 -5.91 -9.47
CA GLU A 29 -10.80 -4.81 -9.36
C GLU A 29 -10.22 -3.45 -9.81
N GLY A 30 -8.91 -3.36 -10.05
CA GLY A 30 -8.24 -2.11 -10.39
C GLY A 30 -8.22 -1.12 -9.22
N ARG A 31 -8.18 -1.63 -7.99
CA ARG A 31 -8.34 -0.85 -6.76
C ARG A 31 -7.00 -0.58 -6.10
N LEU A 32 -6.80 0.66 -5.67
CA LEU A 32 -5.62 1.08 -4.91
C LEU A 32 -6.07 1.74 -3.61
N VAL A 33 -5.60 1.19 -2.49
CA VAL A 33 -5.95 1.63 -1.14
C VAL A 33 -4.69 2.04 -0.39
N TYR A 34 -4.68 3.23 0.21
CA TYR A 34 -3.62 3.73 1.06
C TYR A 34 -4.09 3.81 2.51
N ARG A 35 -3.45 3.08 3.42
CA ARG A 35 -3.78 3.08 4.87
C ARG A 35 -5.28 2.91 5.15
N GLY A 36 -5.99 2.15 4.31
CA GLY A 36 -7.43 1.92 4.40
C GLY A 36 -8.32 2.90 3.62
N TYR A 37 -7.77 3.97 3.04
CA TYR A 37 -8.48 4.93 2.19
C TYR A 37 -8.39 4.53 0.72
N ASP A 38 -9.52 4.49 0.03
CA ASP A 38 -9.52 4.31 -1.43
C ASP A 38 -8.91 5.55 -2.10
N ILE A 39 -8.07 5.35 -3.12
CA ILE A 39 -7.44 6.48 -3.80
C ILE A 39 -8.47 7.41 -4.45
N HIS A 40 -9.61 6.88 -4.89
CA HIS A 40 -10.68 7.71 -5.44
C HIS A 40 -11.30 8.64 -4.40
N ASP A 41 -11.39 8.19 -3.14
CA ASP A 41 -11.89 9.00 -2.03
C ASP A 41 -10.91 10.11 -1.67
N LEU A 42 -9.61 9.81 -1.65
CA LEU A 42 -8.55 10.81 -1.38
C LEU A 42 -8.55 11.91 -2.46
N VAL A 43 -8.63 11.53 -3.73
CA VAL A 43 -8.66 12.49 -4.84
C VAL A 43 -9.95 13.30 -4.84
N SER A 44 -11.10 12.65 -4.64
CA SER A 44 -12.41 13.33 -4.65
C SER A 44 -12.61 14.22 -3.42
N GLY A 45 -11.98 13.87 -2.29
CA GLY A 45 -11.91 14.70 -1.09
C GLY A 45 -11.03 15.93 -1.25
N GLY A 46 -10.24 16.02 -2.34
CA GLY A 46 -9.34 17.13 -2.60
C GLY A 46 -8.05 17.07 -1.81
N CYS A 47 -7.62 15.88 -1.35
CA CYS A 47 -6.37 15.73 -0.62
C CYS A 47 -5.18 16.17 -1.48
N THR A 48 -4.30 16.98 -0.90
CA THR A 48 -3.06 17.38 -1.56
C THR A 48 -2.02 16.27 -1.51
N PHE A 49 -0.96 16.43 -2.31
CA PHE A 49 0.15 15.49 -2.29
C PHE A 49 0.77 15.39 -0.89
N GLU A 50 0.97 16.51 -0.21
CA GLU A 50 1.53 16.58 1.14
C GLU A 50 0.67 15.84 2.16
N GLU A 51 -0.66 15.96 2.08
CA GLU A 51 -1.58 15.23 2.95
C GLU A 51 -1.51 13.72 2.73
N VAL A 52 -1.38 13.28 1.48
CA VAL A 52 -1.21 11.85 1.16
C VAL A 52 0.14 11.32 1.66
N ILE A 53 1.23 12.08 1.52
CA ILE A 53 2.52 11.69 2.07
C ILE A 53 2.46 11.60 3.60
N TYR A 54 1.78 12.55 4.25
CA TYR A 54 1.55 12.51 5.69
C TYR A 54 0.80 11.24 6.09
N LEU A 55 -0.29 10.90 5.38
CA LEU A 55 -1.05 9.67 5.57
C LEU A 55 -0.17 8.43 5.47
N LEU A 56 0.65 8.32 4.43
CA LEU A 56 1.50 7.13 4.23
C LEU A 56 2.52 6.97 5.37
N TRP A 57 3.09 8.07 5.84
CA TRP A 57 4.11 8.07 6.89
C TRP A 57 3.52 7.86 8.30
N HIS A 58 2.41 8.53 8.62
CA HIS A 58 1.83 8.58 9.95
C HIS A 58 0.64 7.63 10.16
N GLY A 59 0.05 7.12 9.07
CA GLY A 59 -1.08 6.19 9.11
C GLY A 59 -2.46 6.85 9.12
N GLU A 60 -2.53 8.16 9.32
CA GLU A 60 -3.78 8.92 9.39
C GLU A 60 -3.67 10.25 8.62
N LEU A 61 -4.80 10.79 8.17
CA LEU A 61 -4.82 12.10 7.54
C LEU A 61 -4.45 13.20 8.54
N PRO A 62 -3.67 14.21 8.11
CA PRO A 62 -3.24 15.30 8.96
C PRO A 62 -4.40 16.20 9.37
N ASN A 63 -4.28 16.81 10.55
CA ASN A 63 -5.10 17.94 10.96
C ASN A 63 -4.42 19.27 10.58
N ARG A 64 -5.11 20.40 10.84
CA ARG A 64 -4.64 21.75 10.50
C ARG A 64 -3.36 22.21 11.21
N GLU A 65 -2.96 21.56 12.30
CA GLU A 65 -1.71 21.88 13.02
C GLU A 65 -0.54 21.01 12.53
N GLN A 66 -0.85 19.89 11.88
CA GLN A 66 0.12 18.93 11.35
C GLN A 66 0.55 19.26 9.91
N LEU A 67 -0.16 20.18 9.23
CA LEU A 67 0.14 20.65 7.87
C LEU A 67 0.30 22.17 7.78
#